data_AF-F4RCA1-F1
#
_entry.id   AF-F4RCA1-F1
#
_cell.length_a   1.000
_cell.length_b   1.000
_cell.length_c   1.000
_cell.angle_alpha   90.00
_cell.angle_beta   90.00
_cell.angle_gamma   90.00
#
_symmetry.space_group_name_H-M   'P 1'
#
loop_
_entity.id
_entity.type
_entity.pdbx_description
1 polymer ?
#
loop_
_entity_poly.entity_id
_entity_poly.type
_entity_poly.pdbx_seq_one_letter_code
_entity_poly.pdbx_strand_id
1 'polypeptide(L)' 'MPQIKPLQAGIMTNDQKKKLCEKHTQCPKMKQSDLAKWAKHTFNLLKIPGQTTISDILKKKENYLGMSSAELSLRA' A
#
# COMPACT_ATOMS: atom_id res chain seq x y z
N MET A 1 -22.00 1.96 6.47
CA MET A 1 -21.86 1.97 5.00
C MET A 1 -20.44 1.57 4.66
N PRO A 2 -20.17 0.39 4.06
CA PRO A 2 -18.82 0.09 3.61
C PRO A 2 -18.54 0.98 2.41
N GLN A 3 -17.52 1.82 2.53
CA GLN A 3 -17.12 2.77 1.49
C GLN A 3 -16.54 1.97 0.32
N ILE A 4 -17.37 1.61 -0.67
CA ILE A 4 -16.93 1.00 -1.92
C ILE A 4 -16.21 2.10 -2.73
N LYS A 5 -14.92 2.28 -2.45
CA LYS A 5 -14.05 3.14 -3.24
C LYS A 5 -13.82 2.49 -4.61
N PRO A 6 -13.83 3.27 -5.71
CA PRO A 6 -13.67 2.74 -7.06
C PRO A 6 -12.34 1.99 -7.20
N LEU A 7 -12.33 0.92 -8.02
CA LEU A 7 -11.13 0.16 -8.36
C LEU A 7 -10.09 1.10 -8.99
N GLN A 8 -9.09 1.53 -8.20
CA GLN A 8 -8.02 2.36 -8.71
C GLN A 8 -7.12 1.52 -9.62
N ALA A 9 -6.82 2.05 -10.81
CA ALA A 9 -5.97 1.43 -11.81
C ALA A 9 -4.51 1.39 -11.33
N GLY A 10 -4.17 0.48 -10.40
CA GLY A 10 -2.81 0.23 -9.93
C GLY A 10 -2.10 1.35 -9.17
N ILE A 11 -2.74 2.50 -8.97
CA ILE A 11 -2.20 3.60 -8.17
C ILE A 11 -2.70 3.42 -6.74
N MET A 12 -1.79 3.09 -5.83
CA MET A 12 -2.07 3.06 -4.38
C MET A 12 -1.96 4.46 -3.80
N THR A 13 -2.90 4.83 -2.93
CA THR A 13 -2.82 6.09 -2.16
C THR A 13 -1.75 5.99 -1.07
N ASN A 14 -1.28 7.12 -0.55
CA ASN A 14 -0.27 7.11 0.52
C ASN A 14 -0.79 6.40 1.79
N ASP A 15 -2.08 6.50 2.12
CA ASP A 15 -2.72 5.69 3.17
C ASP A 15 -2.60 4.16 2.94
N GLN A 16 -2.81 3.70 1.70
CA GLN A 16 -2.67 2.29 1.35
C GLN A 16 -1.21 1.84 1.40
N LYS A 17 -0.28 2.70 0.96
CA LYS A 17 1.16 2.47 1.06
C LYS A 17 1.59 2.35 2.53
N LYS A 18 1.09 3.23 3.40
CA LYS A 18 1.33 3.16 4.85
C LYS A 18 0.84 1.84 5.44
N LYS A 19 -0.40 1.45 5.16
CA LYS A 19 -0.96 0.16 5.61
C LYS A 19 -0.15 -1.05 5.13
N LEU A 20 0.35 -0.99 3.90
CA LEU A 20 1.26 -2.02 3.38
C LEU A 20 2.58 -2.06 4.18
N CYS A 21 3.16 -0.91 4.48
CA CYS A 21 4.36 -0.81 5.32
C CYS A 21 4.11 -1.33 6.75
N GLU A 22 2.99 -0.99 7.37
CA GLU A 22 2.58 -1.51 8.67
C GLU A 22 2.44 -3.03 8.62
N LYS A 23 1.80 -3.57 7.57
CA LYS A 23 1.67 -5.02 7.38
C LYS A 23 3.01 -5.72 7.24
N HIS A 24 3.96 -5.14 6.51
CA HIS A 24 5.32 -5.66 6.40
C HIS A 24 6.06 -5.60 7.75
N THR A 25 5.88 -4.55 8.55
CA THR A 25 6.47 -4.46 9.90
C THR A 25 5.87 -5.51 10.85
N GLN A 26 4.56 -5.77 10.76
CA GLN A 26 3.91 -6.84 11.54
C GLN A 26 4.32 -8.24 11.06
N CYS A 27 4.67 -8.40 9.79
CA CYS A 27 4.99 -9.69 9.18
C CYS A 27 6.26 -9.60 8.31
N PRO A 28 7.46 -9.40 8.90
CA PRO A 28 8.69 -9.16 8.13
C PRO A 28 9.16 -10.39 7.32
N LYS A 29 8.63 -11.58 7.61
CA LYS A 29 8.89 -12.81 6.85
C LYS A 29 8.06 -12.92 5.56
N MET A 30 7.07 -12.05 5.37
CA MET A 30 6.17 -12.09 4.22
C MET A 30 6.88 -11.54 2.97
N LYS A 31 6.83 -12.28 1.86
CA LYS A 31 7.51 -11.87 0.62
C LYS A 31 6.78 -10.70 -0.05
N GLN A 32 7.50 -9.92 -0.85
CA GLN A 32 6.94 -8.80 -1.62
C GLN A 32 5.79 -9.24 -2.54
N SER A 33 5.88 -10.44 -3.12
CA SER A 33 4.83 -11.06 -3.93
C SER A 33 3.55 -11.30 -3.13
N ASP A 34 3.67 -11.70 -1.87
CA ASP A 34 2.53 -11.96 -1.01
C ASP A 34 1.94 -10.66 -0.50
N LEU A 35 2.77 -9.65 -0.22
CA LEU A 35 2.32 -8.28 0.07
C LEU A 35 1.56 -7.67 -1.11
N ALA A 36 1.99 -7.94 -2.34
CA ALA A 36 1.27 -7.48 -3.53
C ALA A 36 -0.13 -8.12 -3.64
N LYS A 37 -0.22 -9.43 -3.41
CA LYS A 37 -1.50 -10.16 -3.40
C LYS A 37 -2.42 -9.68 -2.27
N TRP A 38 -1.84 -9.44 -1.10
CA TRP A 38 -2.54 -8.87 0.05
C TRP A 38 -3.07 -7.46 -0.27
N ALA A 39 -2.24 -6.57 -0.81
CA ALA A 39 -2.64 -5.24 -1.21
C ALA A 39 -3.78 -5.25 -2.22
N LYS A 40 -3.73 -6.15 -3.21
CA LYS A 40 -4.83 -6.32 -4.17
C LYS A 40 -6.14 -6.66 -3.47
N HIS A 41 -6.14 -7.64 -2.57
CA HIS A 41 -7.34 -8.09 -1.87
C HIS A 41 -7.84 -7.05 -0.86
N THR A 42 -6.94 -6.50 -0.05
CA THR A 42 -7.28 -5.54 1.02
C THR A 42 -7.75 -4.20 0.48
N PHE A 43 -7.17 -3.74 -0.62
CA PHE A 43 -7.50 -2.43 -1.20
C PHE A 43 -8.39 -2.51 -2.44
N ASN A 44 -8.84 -3.72 -2.81
CA ASN A 44 -9.62 -3.99 -4.01
C ASN A 44 -9.01 -3.36 -5.28
N LEU A 45 -7.70 -3.52 -5.45
CA LEU A 45 -6.98 -2.97 -6.61
C LEU A 45 -7.35 -3.74 -7.88
N LEU A 46 -7.47 -3.03 -8.99
CA LEU A 46 -7.80 -3.62 -10.28
C LEU A 46 -6.73 -4.64 -10.75
N LYS A 47 -5.47 -4.39 -10.40
CA LYS A 47 -4.33 -5.27 -10.70
C LYS A 47 -3.46 -5.50 -9.47
N ILE A 48 -2.77 -6.65 -9.46
CA ILE A 48 -1.72 -6.90 -8.48
C ILE A 48 -0.61 -5.86 -8.71
N PRO A 49 -0.21 -5.09 -7.68
CA PRO A 49 0.90 -4.17 -7.83
C PRO A 49 2.18 -4.92 -8.16
N GLY A 50 2.97 -4.36 -9.08
CA GLY A 50 4.22 -4.97 -9.50
C GLY A 50 5.22 -5.07 -8.36
N GLN A 51 6.16 -6.02 -8.46
CA GLN A 51 7.23 -6.17 -7.48
C GLN A 51 8.04 -4.88 -7.30
N THR A 52 8.32 -4.15 -8.39
CA THR A 52 8.97 -2.82 -8.36
C THR A 52 8.18 -1.82 -7.52
N THR A 53 6.85 -1.75 -7.71
CA THR A 53 5.97 -0.87 -6.93
C THR A 53 6.03 -1.18 -5.44
N ILE A 54 5.96 -2.47 -5.06
CA ILE A 54 6.08 -2.88 -3.67
C ILE A 54 7.47 -2.52 -3.13
N SER A 55 8.53 -2.77 -3.89
CA SER A 55 9.89 -2.43 -3.48
C SER A 55 10.06 -0.94 -3.24
N ASP A 56 9.57 -0.07 -4.12
CA ASP A 56 9.65 1.38 -3.97
C ASP A 56 8.87 1.89 -2.76
N ILE A 57 7.72 1.28 -2.47
CA ILE A 57 6.93 1.60 -1.27
C ILE A 57 7.68 1.22 0.00
N LEU A 58 8.24 0.01 0.03
CA LEU A 58 8.99 -0.48 1.19
C LEU A 58 10.29 0.31 1.42
N LYS A 59 10.97 0.75 0.35
CA LYS A 59 12.13 1.67 0.46
C LYS A 59 11.74 2.99 1.10
N LYS A 60 10.54 3.49 0.81
CA LYS A 60 9.99 4.73 1.37
C LYS A 60 9.14 4.48 2.63
N LYS A 61 9.22 3.29 3.26
CA LYS A 61 8.36 2.93 4.41
C LYS A 61 8.44 3.94 5.54
N GLU A 62 9.64 4.44 5.84
CA GLU A 62 9.87 5.35 6.97
C GLU A 62 9.22 6.70 6.72
N ASN A 63 9.20 7.14 5.45
CA ASN A 63 8.47 8.32 5.02
C ASN A 63 6.97 8.13 5.19
N TYR A 64 6.39 6.99 4.77
CA TYR A 64 4.96 6.72 4.93
C TYR A 64 4.53 6.51 6.38
N LEU A 65 5.37 5.91 7.21
CA LEU A 65 5.10 5.70 8.64
C LEU A 65 5.20 7.01 9.42
N GLY A 66 6.14 7.88 9.05
CA GLY A 66 6.34 9.20 9.66
C GLY A 66 5.43 10.31 9.13
N MET A 67 4.83 10.14 7.95
CA MET A 67 3.89 11.10 7.37
C MET A 67 2.65 11.30 8.24
N SER A 68 2.26 12.57 8.41
CA SER A 68 1.02 12.93 9.11
C SER A 68 -0.20 12.55 8.27
N SER A 69 -1.35 12.36 8.92
CA SER A 69 -2.63 12.04 8.25
C SER A 69 -3.00 13.04 7.12
N ALA A 70 -2.56 14.30 7.26
CA ALA A 70 -2.78 15.35 6.27
C ALA A 70 -2.00 15.10 4.96
N GLU A 71 -0.77 14.58 5.04
CA GLU A 71 0.09 14.31 3.87
C GLU A 71 -0.26 12.99 3.17
N LEU A 72 -0.83 12.04 3.92
CA LEU A 72 -1.29 10.75 3.38
C LEU A 72 -2.48 10.86 2.43
N SER A 73 -3.15 12.02 2.40
CA SER A 73 -4.30 12.29 1.51
C SER A 73 -3.88 12.82 0.13
N LEU A 74 -2.64 13.28 -0.03
CA LEU A 74 -2.15 13.82 -1.30
C LEU A 74 -1.70 12.68 -2.23
N ARG A 75 -2.29 12.61 -3.42
CA ARG A 75 -1.77 11.77 -4.52
C ARG A 75 -0.55 12.49 -5.09
N ALA A 76 0.63 11.88 -4.95
CA ALA A 76 1.82 12.23 -5.72
C ALA A 76 1.95 11.29 -6.92
#